data_AF-A0A3P7YTV0-F1
#
_entry.id   AF-A0A3P7YTV0-F1
#
_cell.length_a   1.000
_cell.length_b   1.000
_cell.length_c   1.000
_cell.angle_alpha   90.00
_cell.angle_beta   90.00
_cell.angle_gamma   90.00
#
_symmetry.space_group_name_H-M   'P 1'
#
loop_
_entity.id
_entity.type
_entity.pdbx_description
1 polymer ?
#
loop_
_entity_poly.entity_id
_entity_poly.type
_entity_poly.pdbx_seq_one_letter_code
_entity_poly.pdbx_strand_id
1 'polypeptide(L)' 'MQMLTSTNQKLLTMRHALVERIPVLHLERCLEDDEYLLNYLSSWKIGNENLIFLEERHDLYGLFESPKVNKHYKVN' A
#
# COMPACT_ATOMS: atom_id res chain seq x y z
N MET A 1 -10.71 -1.44 0.72
CA MET A 1 -10.38 -2.41 1.80
C MET A 1 -11.59 -3.11 2.44
N GLN A 2 -12.73 -2.45 2.67
CA GLN A 2 -13.89 -3.01 3.39
C GLN A 2 -14.53 -4.29 2.79
N MET A 3 -14.31 -4.60 1.51
CA MET A 3 -14.80 -5.84 0.90
C MET A 3 -13.87 -7.03 1.17
N LEU A 4 -12.57 -6.78 1.39
CA LEU A 4 -11.58 -7.81 1.70
C LEU A 4 -11.66 -8.22 3.18
N THR A 5 -12.08 -7.30 4.05
CA THR A 5 -12.34 -7.59 5.48
C THR A 5 -13.52 -8.55 5.65
N SER A 6 -14.57 -8.42 4.84
CA SER A 6 -15.78 -9.23 4.96
C SER A 6 -15.60 -10.67 4.48
N THR A 7 -14.60 -10.92 3.63
CA THR A 7 -14.34 -12.23 3.04
C THR A 7 -13.29 -13.04 3.79
N ASN A 8 -12.30 -12.41 4.43
CA ASN A 8 -11.16 -13.13 5.02
C ASN A 8 -11.31 -13.54 6.49
N GLN A 9 -12.41 -13.21 7.18
CA GLN A 9 -12.65 -13.43 8.63
C GLN A 9 -11.53 -12.91 9.57
N LYS A 10 -10.47 -12.31 9.03
CA LYS A 10 -9.37 -11.68 9.76
C LYS A 10 -9.71 -10.22 9.99
N LEU A 11 -9.46 -9.77 11.22
CA LEU A 11 -9.53 -8.37 11.57
C LEU A 11 -8.39 -7.63 10.86
N LEU A 12 -8.72 -6.80 9.85
CA LEU A 12 -7.72 -5.87 9.31
C LEU A 12 -7.49 -4.76 10.34
N THR A 13 -6.23 -4.39 10.49
CA THR A 13 -5.78 -3.28 11.33
C THR A 13 -5.40 -2.08 10.45
N MET A 14 -5.15 -0.92 11.06
CA MET A 14 -4.60 0.25 10.35
C MET A 14 -3.22 -0.01 9.73
N ARG A 15 -2.58 -1.14 10.03
CA ARG A 15 -1.29 -1.53 9.44
C ARG A 15 -1.45 -2.33 8.16
N HIS A 16 -2.65 -2.73 7.78
CA HIS A 16 -2.85 -3.46 6.54
C HIS A 16 -2.94 -2.52 5.35
N ALA A 17 -2.17 -2.80 4.32
CA ALA A 17 -2.11 -2.02 3.10
C ALA A 17 -2.34 -2.93 1.88
N LEU A 18 -2.81 -2.34 0.78
CA LEU A 18 -2.58 -2.92 -0.53
C LEU A 18 -1.18 -2.51 -0.98
N VAL A 19 -0.33 -3.49 -1.25
CA VAL A 19 1.04 -3.26 -1.69
C VAL A 19 1.17 -3.71 -3.13
N GLU A 20 1.49 -2.76 -4.00
CA GLU A 20 1.90 -3.06 -5.36
C GLU A 20 3.38 -3.44 -5.36
N ARG A 21 3.69 -4.53 -6.07
CA ARG A 21 5.06 -4.88 -6.45
C ARG A 21 5.20 -4.83 -7.97
N ILE A 22 6.28 -4.21 -8.45
CA ILE A 22 6.64 -4.06 -9.86
C ILE A 22 7.98 -4.81 -10.06
N PRO A 23 7.95 -6.14 -10.32
CA PRO A 23 9.17 -6.96 -10.30
C PRO A 23 10.23 -6.49 -11.29
N VAL A 24 9.82 -6.11 -12.50
CA VAL A 24 10.74 -5.65 -13.55
C VAL A 24 11.54 -4.40 -13.14
N LEU A 25 11.00 -3.57 -12.24
CA LEU A 25 11.69 -2.39 -11.71
C LEU A 25 12.30 -2.62 -10.32
N HIS A 26 12.07 -3.78 -9.69
CA HIS A 26 12.43 -4.06 -8.30
C HIS A 26 11.86 -3.00 -7.33
N LEU A 27 10.65 -2.53 -7.61
CA LEU A 27 9.96 -1.53 -6.80
C LEU A 27 8.73 -2.12 -6.12
N GLU A 28 8.41 -1.55 -4.97
CA GLU A 28 7.12 -1.75 -4.32
C GLU A 28 6.62 -0.43 -3.71
N ARG A 29 5.31 -0.30 -3.62
CA ARG A 29 4.67 0.85 -2.96
C ARG A 29 3.35 0.44 -2.31
N CYS A 30 2.98 1.13 -1.25
CA CYS A 30 1.62 1.08 -0.72
C CYS A 30 0.70 1.89 -1.64
N LEU A 31 -0.48 1.35 -1.92
CA LEU A 31 -1.57 2.09 -2.55
C LEU A 31 -2.33 2.86 -1.46
N GLU A 32 -2.64 4.11 -1.76
CA GLU A 32 -3.34 4.99 -0.82
C GLU A 32 -4.83 4.64 -0.74
N ASP A 33 -5.47 4.90 0.40
CA ASP A 33 -6.86 4.53 0.63
C ASP A 33 -7.85 5.28 -0.28
N ASP A 34 -7.47 6.43 -0.82
CA ASP A 34 -8.26 7.26 -1.74
C ASP A 34 -7.97 6.98 -3.23
N GLU A 35 -7.02 6.10 -3.55
CA GLU A 35 -6.75 5.69 -4.93
C GLU A 35 -7.88 4.79 -5.48
N TYR A 36 -8.42 5.14 -6.65
CA TYR A 36 -9.42 4.31 -7.33
C TYR A 36 -8.74 3.14 -8.06
N LEU A 37 -8.68 1.99 -7.40
CA LEU A 37 -7.90 0.83 -7.84
C LEU A 37 -8.15 0.40 -9.29
N LEU A 38 -9.40 0.47 -9.76
CA LEU A 38 -9.74 0.07 -11.14
C LEU A 38 -9.08 0.98 -12.19
N ASN A 39 -9.04 2.29 -11.95
CA ASN A 39 -8.39 3.25 -12.84
C ASN A 39 -6.88 3.08 -12.82
N TYR A 40 -6.34 2.71 -11.66
CA TYR A 40 -4.92 2.42 -11.53
C TYR A 40 -4.53 1.17 -12.32
N LEU A 41 -5.22 0.06 -12.09
CA LEU A 41 -4.96 -1.22 -12.73
C LEU A 41 -5.16 -1.19 -14.25
N SER A 42 -6.07 -0.35 -14.76
CA SER A 42 -6.28 -0.20 -16.20
C SER A 42 -5.09 0.44 -16.94
N SER A 43 -4.19 1.11 -16.21
CA SER A 43 -2.95 1.65 -16.78
C SER A 43 -1.86 0.59 -17.00
N TRP A 44 -2.01 -0.60 -16.39
CA TRP A 44 -1.03 -1.65 -16.51
C TRP A 44 -0.98 -2.20 -17.94
N LYS A 45 0.24 -2.40 -18.45
CA LYS A 45 0.44 -3.01 -19.76
C LYS A 45 -0.05 -4.47 -19.74
N ILE A 46 -0.67 -4.92 -20.83
CA ILE A 46 -1.01 -6.33 -20.99
C ILE A 46 0.27 -7.19 -20.89
N GLY A 47 0.22 -8.27 -20.11
CA GLY A 47 1.36 -9.15 -19.88
C GLY A 47 2.39 -8.63 -18.86
N ASN A 48 2.07 -7.57 -18.11
CA ASN A 48 2.89 -7.17 -16.98
C ASN A 48 2.92 -8.26 -15.90
N GLU A 49 3.97 -8.23 -15.08
CA GLU A 49 4.18 -9.14 -13.94
C GLU A 49 3.89 -8.45 -12.59
N ASN A 50 3.21 -7.30 -12.61
CA ASN A 50 2.93 -6.56 -11.38
C ASN A 50 1.93 -7.36 -10.53
N LEU A 51 2.07 -7.25 -9.22
CA LEU A 51 1.29 -8.00 -8.25
C LEU A 51 0.73 -7.05 -7.19
N ILE A 52 -0.47 -7.36 -6.69
CA ILE A 52 -1.06 -6.69 -5.53
C ILE A 52 -1.12 -7.69 -4.39
N PHE A 53 -0.56 -7.29 -3.25
CA PHE A 53 -0.61 -8.03 -2.00
C PHE A 53 -1.46 -7.28 -0.98
N LEU A 54 -2.10 -8.03 -0.09
CA LEU A 54 -2.67 -7.51 1.14
C LEU A 54 -1.77 -7.94 2.29
N GLU A 55 -1.05 -7.01 2.90
CA GLU A 55 -0.04 -7.31 3.92
C GLU A 55 0.07 -6.22 4.98
N GLU A 56 0.70 -6.55 6.11
CA GLU A 56 1.00 -5.58 7.16
C GLU A 56 2.24 -4.74 6.80
N ARG A 57 2.10 -3.41 6.92
CA ARG A 57 3.10 -2.40 6.61
C ARG A 57 3.31 -1.49 7.81
N HIS A 58 4.41 -1.70 8.51
CA HIS A 58 4.77 -0.91 9.69
C HIS A 58 5.26 0.50 9.36
N ASP A 59 5.64 0.74 8.11
CA ASP A 59 6.15 2.00 7.59
C ASP A 59 5.04 2.93 7.07
N LEU A 60 3.85 2.40 6.74
CA LEU A 60 2.75 3.16 6.13
C LEU A 60 2.34 4.39 6.95
N TYR A 61 2.12 4.21 8.25
CA TYR A 61 1.70 5.28 9.16
C TYR A 61 2.75 5.59 10.24
N GLY A 62 4.00 5.15 10.06
CA GLY A 62 5.06 5.32 11.06
C GLY A 62 5.32 6.79 11.42
N LEU A 63 5.09 7.72 10.48
CA LEU A 63 5.17 9.16 10.73
C LEU A 63 4.13 9.64 11.76
N PHE A 64 2.91 9.09 11.73
CA PHE A 64 1.82 9.46 12.63
C PHE A 64 1.95 8.75 13.99
N GLU A 65 2.50 7.53 14.00
CA GLU A 65 2.75 6.77 15.23
C GLU A 65 3.94 7.35 16.05
N SER A 66 4.94 7.95 15.40
CA SER A 66 6.11 8.52 16.09
C SER A 66 6.73 9.72 15.36
N PRO A 67 6.06 10.88 15.38
CA PRO A 67 6.50 12.07 14.63
C PRO A 67 7.87 12.61 15.08
N LYS A 68 8.31 12.30 16.31
CA LYS A 68 9.61 12.77 16.86
C LYS A 68 10.83 12.03 16.32
N VAL A 69 10.66 10.84 15.75
CA VAL A 69 11.75 9.98 15.23
C VAL A 69 12.08 10.33 13.77
N ASN A 70 11.12 10.90 13.04
CA ASN A 70 11.25 11.17 11.60
C ASN A 70 11.88 12.55 11.32
N LYS A 71 13.09 12.80 11.83
CA LYS A 71 13.82 14.08 11.66
C LYS A 71 14.39 14.32 10.24
N HIS A 72 14.16 13.42 9.30
CA HIS A 72 14.69 13.52 7.93
C HIS A 72 13.80 14.30 6.96
N TYR A 73 12.57 14.66 7.34
CA TYR A 73 11.72 15.55 6.56
C TYR A 73 11.71 16.95 7.20
N LYS A 74 12.80 17.70 7.02
CA LYS A 74 12.74 19.16 7.11
C LYS A 74 12.23 19.68 5.78
N VAL A 75 10.96 20.08 5.75
CA VAL A 75 10.45 20.95 4.69
C VAL A 75 11.12 22.31 4.89
N ASN A 76 11.91 22.73 3.90
CA ASN A 76 12.50 24.07 3.84
C ASN A 76 11.44 25.12 3.56
#